data_AF-A0A1Q9MQL8-F1
#
_entry.id   AF-A0A1Q9MQL8-F1
#
_cell.length_a   1.000
_cell.length_b   1.000
_cell.length_c   1.000
_cell.angle_alpha   90.00
_cell.angle_beta   90.00
_cell.angle_gamma   90.00
#
_symmetry.space_group_name_H-M   'P 1'
#
loop_
_entity.id
_entity.type
_entity.pdbx_description
1 polymer ?
#
loop_
_entity_poly.entity_id
_entity_poly.type
_entity_poly.pdbx_seq_one_letter_code
_entity_poly.pdbx_strand_id
1 'polypeptide(L)'
;MIWFIVGLAVILGLLATIGITRNQFMSQKMWVILWTLISFSFAIFILVAFLTSDDALIEITLGGSFGFVVAISIHVLHHTLEEIQKRRKSTSQEN
;
A
#
# COMPACT_ATOMS: atom_id res chain seq x y z
N MET A 1 -3.61 -18.80 -11.86
CA MET A 1 -3.01 -18.81 -10.51
C MET A 1 -1.61 -18.18 -10.44
N ILE A 2 -0.68 -18.50 -11.34
CA ILE A 2 0.68 -17.91 -11.28
C ILE A 2 0.66 -16.39 -11.44
N TRP A 3 -0.20 -15.88 -12.32
CA TRP A 3 -0.37 -14.44 -12.57
C TRP A 3 -0.90 -13.68 -11.36
N PHE A 4 -1.78 -14.30 -10.57
CA PHE A 4 -2.20 -13.78 -9.27
C PHE A 4 -1.01 -13.59 -8.33
N ILE A 5 -0.15 -14.60 -8.18
CA ILE A 5 1.02 -14.52 -7.30
C ILE A 5 1.98 -13.44 -7.78
N VAL A 6 2.17 -13.31 -9.10
CA VAL A 6 2.97 -12.24 -9.70
C VAL A 6 2.42 -10.87 -9.35
N GLY A 7 1.12 -10.63 -9.57
CA GLY A 7 0.48 -9.36 -9.22
C GLY A 7 0.62 -9.02 -7.74
N LEU A 8 0.39 -10.02 -6.87
CA LEU A 8 0.55 -9.90 -5.42
C LEU A 8 1.97 -9.49 -5.04
N ALA A 9 2.97 -10.21 -5.54
CA ALA A 9 4.37 -9.97 -5.23
C ALA A 9 4.85 -8.60 -5.74
N VAL A 10 4.41 -8.20 -6.94
CA VAL A 10 4.78 -6.91 -7.53
C VAL A 10 4.23 -5.75 -6.71
N ILE A 11 2.95 -5.75 -6.36
CA ILE A 11 2.35 -4.65 -5.59
C ILE A 11 2.92 -4.61 -4.18
N LEU A 12 3.05 -5.75 -3.50
CA LEU A 12 3.67 -5.79 -2.17
C LEU A 12 5.12 -5.33 -2.22
N GLY A 13 5.91 -5.77 -3.20
CA GLY A 13 7.30 -5.36 -3.37
C GLY A 13 7.45 -3.87 -3.63
N LEU A 14 6.61 -3.29 -4.50
CA LEU A 14 6.59 -1.85 -4.79
C LEU A 14 6.28 -1.03 -3.53
N LEU A 15 5.20 -1.38 -2.82
CA LEU A 15 4.79 -0.66 -1.61
C LEU A 15 5.79 -0.86 -0.46
N ALA A 16 6.39 -2.04 -0.34
CA ALA A 16 7.47 -2.30 0.62
C ALA A 16 8.69 -1.41 0.35
N THR A 17 9.08 -1.24 -0.92
CA THR A 17 10.24 -0.42 -1.33
C THR A 17 10.04 1.06 -1.02
N ILE A 18 8.82 1.57 -1.18
CA ILE A 18 8.47 2.97 -0.88
C ILE A 18 8.32 3.21 0.63
N GLY A 19 8.12 2.13 1.37
CA GLY A 19 7.81 2.16 2.79
C GLY A 19 6.29 2.11 2.97
N ILE A 20 5.80 0.91 3.34
CA ILE A 20 4.43 0.70 3.82
C ILE A 20 4.18 1.64 5.01
N THR A 21 5.20 1.81 5.85
CA THR A 21 5.28 2.83 6.90
C THR A 21 6.37 3.83 6.54
N ARG A 22 6.21 5.08 6.99
CA ARG A 22 7.07 6.19 6.57
C ARG A 22 8.56 5.88 6.79
N ASN A 23 9.32 5.81 5.70
CA ASN A 23 10.77 5.70 5.78
C ASN A 23 11.39 7.05 6.20
N GLN A 24 12.33 7.04 7.14
CA GLN A 24 12.97 8.28 7.65
C GLN A 24 13.81 9.00 6.58
N PHE A 25 14.19 8.27 5.52
CA PHE A 25 15.00 8.80 4.41
C PHE A 25 14.19 9.56 3.34
N MET A 26 12.86 9.58 3.42
CA MET A 26 12.00 10.23 2.41
C MET A 26 11.15 11.34 3.03
N SER A 27 11.08 12.49 2.34
CA SER A 27 10.21 13.60 2.78
C SER A 27 8.73 13.19 2.72
N GLN A 28 7.92 13.73 3.63
CA GLN A 28 6.48 13.42 3.67
C GLN A 28 5.78 13.76 2.35
N LYS A 29 6.16 14.87 1.71
CA LYS A 29 5.61 15.28 0.41
C LYS A 29 5.92 14.24 -0.68
N MET A 30 7.18 13.79 -0.76
CA MET A 30 7.59 12.79 -1.76
C MET A 30 6.90 11.44 -1.51
N TRP A 31 6.82 11.01 -0.25
CA TRP A 31 6.16 9.76 0.13
C TRP A 31 4.68 9.76 -0.28
N VAL A 32 3.94 10.85 -0.02
CA VAL A 32 2.54 10.99 -0.46
C VAL A 32 2.44 10.97 -1.99
N ILE A 33 3.30 11.70 -2.70
CA ILE A 33 3.29 11.74 -4.17
C ILE A 33 3.48 10.34 -4.76
N LEU A 34 4.42 9.54 -4.25
CA LEU A 34 4.66 8.19 -4.73
C LEU A 34 3.47 7.25 -4.45
N TRP A 35 2.90 7.32 -3.26
CA TRP A 35 1.69 6.55 -2.91
C TRP A 35 0.52 6.90 -3.83
N THR A 36 0.29 8.19 -4.08
CA THR A 36 -0.75 8.65 -5.00
C THR A 36 -0.48 8.19 -6.42
N LEU A 37 0.75 8.33 -6.91
CA LEU A 37 1.12 7.95 -8.27
C LEU A 37 0.91 6.45 -8.52
N ILE A 38 1.31 5.59 -7.58
CA ILE A 38 1.15 4.14 -7.70
C ILE A 38 -0.30 3.73 -7.58
N SER A 39 -1.04 4.29 -6.62
CA SER A 39 -2.47 4.00 -6.46
C SER A 39 -3.24 4.37 -7.72
N PHE A 40 -2.94 5.53 -8.31
CA PHE A 40 -3.55 5.99 -9.54
C PHE A 40 -3.16 5.14 -10.75
N SER A 41 -1.87 4.80 -10.88
CA SER A 41 -1.39 3.93 -11.96
C SER A 41 -2.01 2.53 -11.87
N PHE A 42 -2.15 1.99 -10.66
CA PHE A 42 -2.79 0.70 -10.43
C PHE A 42 -4.29 0.74 -10.73
N ALA A 43 -4.98 1.84 -10.40
CA ALA A 43 -6.38 2.04 -10.79
C ALA A 43 -6.57 2.06 -12.32
N ILE A 44 -5.69 2.74 -13.06
CA ILE A 44 -5.70 2.70 -14.53
C ILE A 44 -5.43 1.28 -15.03
N PHE A 45 -4.48 0.57 -14.43
CA PHE A 45 -4.16 -0.81 -14.80
C PHE A 45 -5.36 -1.76 -14.58
N ILE A 46 -6.08 -1.63 -13.46
CA ILE A 46 -7.33 -2.34 -13.20
C ILE A 46 -8.34 -2.07 -14.32
N LEU A 47 -8.56 -0.80 -14.68
CA LEU A 47 -9.49 -0.44 -15.75
C LEU A 47 -9.11 -1.07 -17.09
N VAL A 48 -7.84 -1.05 -17.45
CA VAL A 48 -7.35 -1.69 -18.69
C VAL A 48 -7.61 -3.18 -18.68
N ALA A 49 -7.28 -3.87 -17.58
CA ALA A 49 -7.51 -5.31 -17.44
C ALA A 49 -8.98 -5.69 -17.64
N PHE A 50 -9.90 -4.88 -17.09
CA PHE A 50 -11.34 -5.07 -17.28
C PHE A 50 -11.78 -4.82 -18.72
N LEU A 51 -11.29 -3.75 -19.36
CA LEU A 51 -11.67 -3.41 -20.73
C LEU A 51 -11.17 -4.41 -21.77
N THR A 52 -10.00 -4.99 -21.57
CA THR A 52 -9.46 -6.02 -22.48
C THR A 52 -10.05 -7.40 -22.24
N SER A 53 -10.67 -7.64 -21.07
CA SER A 53 -11.17 -8.96 -20.66
C SER A 53 -10.10 -10.06 -20.78
N ASP A 54 -8.84 -9.69 -20.52
CA ASP A 54 -7.71 -10.61 -20.61
C ASP A 54 -7.56 -11.34 -19.27
N ASP A 55 -7.67 -12.67 -19.30
CA ASP A 55 -7.66 -13.51 -18.10
C ASP A 55 -6.36 -13.33 -17.29
N ALA A 56 -5.21 -13.16 -17.95
CA ALA A 56 -3.95 -12.97 -17.26
C ALA A 56 -3.90 -11.61 -16.57
N LEU A 57 -4.32 -10.53 -17.26
CA LEU A 57 -4.39 -9.19 -16.66
C LEU A 57 -5.38 -9.15 -15.50
N ILE A 58 -6.53 -9.82 -15.60
CA ILE A 58 -7.50 -9.93 -14.50
C ILE A 58 -6.88 -10.66 -13.31
N GLU A 59 -6.20 -11.80 -13.52
CA GLU A 59 -5.53 -12.52 -12.44
C GLU A 59 -4.42 -11.67 -11.76
N ILE A 60 -3.57 -11.00 -12.54
CA ILE A 60 -2.54 -10.08 -12.02
C ILE A 60 -3.20 -8.99 -11.17
N THR A 61 -4.29 -8.41 -11.67
CA THR A 61 -5.01 -7.33 -11.01
C THR A 61 -5.63 -7.77 -9.69
N LEU A 62 -6.21 -8.98 -9.64
CA LEU A 62 -6.74 -9.57 -8.40
C LEU A 62 -5.64 -9.77 -7.36
N GLY A 63 -4.51 -10.35 -7.77
CA GLY A 63 -3.36 -10.55 -6.89
C GLY A 63 -2.80 -9.22 -6.37
N GLY A 64 -2.60 -8.26 -7.27
CA GLY A 64 -2.15 -6.92 -6.92
C GLY A 64 -3.10 -6.21 -5.97
N SER A 65 -4.42 -6.36 -6.16
CA SER A 65 -5.44 -5.77 -5.29
C SER A 65 -5.38 -6.36 -3.88
N PHE A 66 -5.21 -7.68 -3.77
CA PHE A 66 -4.99 -8.33 -2.48
C PHE A 66 -3.74 -7.77 -1.78
N GLY A 67 -2.63 -7.66 -2.50
CA GLY A 67 -1.38 -7.07 -1.99
C GLY A 67 -1.56 -5.62 -1.53
N PHE A 68 -2.28 -4.82 -2.30
CA PHE A 68 -2.60 -3.43 -1.97
C PHE A 68 -3.39 -3.32 -0.67
N VAL A 69 -4.41 -4.16 -0.50
CA VAL A 69 -5.23 -4.21 0.73
C VAL A 69 -4.38 -4.61 1.94
N VAL A 70 -3.51 -5.61 1.80
CA VAL A 70 -2.58 -6.02 2.87
C VAL A 70 -1.68 -4.85 3.28
N ALA A 71 -1.07 -4.16 2.31
CA ALA A 71 -0.18 -3.03 2.57
C ALA A 71 -0.92 -1.87 3.26
N ILE A 72 -2.11 -1.49 2.79
CA ILE A 72 -2.93 -0.45 3.45
C ILE A 72 -3.31 -0.88 4.87
N SER A 73 -3.68 -2.14 5.09
CA SER A 73 -4.04 -2.64 6.42
C SER A 73 -2.89 -2.47 7.41
N ILE A 74 -1.66 -2.81 6.99
CA ILE A 74 -0.44 -2.62 7.79
C ILE A 74 -0.19 -1.12 8.04
N HIS A 75 -0.31 -0.29 6.99
CA HIS A 75 -0.11 1.15 7.09
C HIS A 75 -1.04 1.82 8.11
N VAL A 76 -2.33 1.51 8.03
CA VAL A 76 -3.35 2.03 8.96
C VAL A 76 -3.08 1.54 10.38
N LEU A 77 -2.83 0.23 10.55
CA LEU A 77 -2.54 -0.35 11.87
C LEU A 77 -1.34 0.32 12.53
N HIS A 78 -0.26 0.57 11.77
CA HIS A 78 0.91 1.25 12.27
C HIS A 78 0.59 2.66 12.79
N HIS A 79 -0.15 3.46 12.02
CA HIS A 79 -0.53 4.82 12.46
C HIS A 79 -1.46 4.81 13.67
N THR A 80 -2.40 3.86 13.74
CA THR A 80 -3.25 3.71 14.94
C THR A 80 -2.42 3.39 16.18
N LEU A 81 -1.43 2.50 16.08
CA LEU A 81 -0.55 2.16 17.19
C LEU A 81 0.35 3.33 17.59
N GLU A 82 0.90 4.08 16.63
CA GLU A 82 1.68 5.28 16.92
C GLU A 82 0.86 6.34 17.66
N GLU A 83 -0.41 6.53 17.28
CA GLU A 83 -1.29 7.49 17.94
C GLU A 83 -1.59 7.06 19.39
N ILE A 84 -1.91 5.78 19.61
CA ILE A 84 -2.12 5.23 20.95
C ILE A 84 -0.88 5.42 21.83
N GLN A 85 0.32 5.17 21.29
CA GLN A 85 1.57 5.37 22.01
C GLN A 85 1.83 6.84 22.36
N LYS A 86 1.56 7.77 21.44
CA LYS A 86 1.69 9.21 21.69
C LYS A 86 0.76 9.67 22.81
N ARG A 87 -0.51 9.25 22.79
CA ARG A 87 -1.49 9.57 23.84
C ARG A 87 -1.09 9.02 25.21
N ARG A 88 -0.55 7.79 25.29
CA ARG A 88 -0.05 7.23 26.56
C ARG A 88 1.11 8.03 27.14
N LYS A 89 2.02 8.51 26.30
CA LYS A 89 3.17 9.32 26.74
C LYS A 89 2.74 10.68 27.30
N SER A 90 1.76 11.35 26.67
CA SER A 90 1.27 12.64 27.18
C SER A 90 0.64 12.52 28.56
N THR A 91 -0.19 11.49 28.81
CA THR A 91 -0.82 11.28 30.13
C THR A 91 0.18 10.93 31.24
N SER A 92 1.33 10.34 30.90
CA SER A 92 2.38 10.03 31.88
C SER A 92 3.28 11.21 32.24
N GLN A 93 3.27 12.30 31.46
CA GLN A 93 4.06 13.51 31.75
C GLN A 93 3.26 14.57 32.54
N GLU A 94 1.95 14.38 32.64
CA GLU A 94 1.03 15.29 33.34
C GLU A 94 0.77 14.88 34.80
N ASN A 95 1.23 13.69 35.20
CA ASN A 95 1.23 13.16 36.58
C ASN A 95 2.63 13.15 37.17
#